data_AF-A0A9D7R7S4-F1
#
_entry.id   AF-A0A9D7R7S4-F1
#
_cell.length_a   1.000
_cell.length_b   1.000
_cell.length_c   1.000
_cell.angle_alpha   90.00
_cell.angle_beta   90.00
_cell.angle_gamma   90.00
#
_symmetry.space_group_name_H-M   'P 1'
#
loop_
_entity.id
_entity.type
_entity.pdbx_description
1 polymer ?
#
loop_
_entity_poly.entity_id
_entity_poly.type
_entity_poly.pdbx_seq_one_letter_code
_entity_poly.pdbx_strand_id
1 'polypeptide(L)'
;MSIIDPANQDQSLSSSARDTLEARYTFGRIVELEIDPVRGNFDSEHLCEVRRRIFQDLPLVGCKDVMPGQYRPAALGADWMKNRVLSTVTGSFFVAYSDMHEAAQQRLATLLSESKPIHLNKLATDEFVTHMAQLYTAVDYIHPFHDGNSRTLRTFTKQLAQKCGYDLDWSRFNGDEASRDALYIARDTGVNRLAMPHLQHEQTMMKIARSLTHLQGRDDLRTLLNGAIQRRILPFPSP
;
A
#
# COMPACT_ATOMS: atom_id res chain seq x y z
N MET A 1 -53.74 -17.97 -8.89
CA MET A 1 -53.33 -17.04 -9.96
C MET A 1 -52.48 -15.97 -9.31
N SER A 2 -51.19 -15.98 -9.64
CA SER A 2 -50.12 -15.16 -9.08
C SER A 2 -50.31 -13.67 -9.38
N ILE A 3 -50.00 -12.77 -8.44
CA ILE A 3 -49.28 -11.51 -8.72
C ILE A 3 -48.31 -11.19 -7.57
N ILE A 4 -47.08 -11.63 -7.83
CA ILE A 4 -45.73 -11.23 -7.40
C ILE A 4 -45.60 -9.77 -6.89
N ASP A 5 -44.94 -9.62 -5.73
CA ASP A 5 -44.25 -8.40 -5.27
C ASP A 5 -42.82 -8.42 -5.83
N PRO A 6 -42.29 -7.33 -6.45
CA PRO A 6 -41.07 -6.78 -5.86
C PRO A 6 -40.80 -5.30 -6.18
N ALA A 7 -40.54 -4.50 -5.14
CA ALA A 7 -39.69 -3.32 -5.27
C ALA A 7 -38.76 -3.19 -4.05
N ASN A 8 -37.86 -4.16 -3.91
CA ASN A 8 -36.61 -3.97 -3.17
C ASN A 8 -35.70 -3.08 -4.04
N GLN A 9 -35.78 -1.76 -3.87
CA GLN A 9 -34.88 -0.82 -4.53
C GLN A 9 -33.47 -0.98 -3.93
N ASP A 10 -32.59 -1.60 -4.69
CA ASP A 10 -31.14 -1.61 -4.46
C ASP A 10 -30.62 -0.16 -4.63
N GLN A 11 -30.74 0.66 -3.58
CA GLN A 11 -30.12 1.97 -3.53
C GLN A 11 -28.60 1.77 -3.40
N SER A 12 -27.91 1.81 -4.54
CA SER A 12 -26.45 1.93 -4.54
C SER A 12 -26.05 3.22 -3.81
N LEU A 13 -25.09 3.09 -2.88
CA LEU A 13 -24.56 4.24 -2.14
C LEU A 13 -23.98 5.28 -3.11
N SER A 14 -24.18 6.58 -2.84
CA SER A 14 -23.45 7.62 -3.56
C SER A 14 -21.94 7.47 -3.33
N SER A 15 -21.10 7.91 -4.27
CA SER A 15 -19.63 7.77 -4.16
C SER A 15 -19.08 8.35 -2.86
N SER A 16 -19.51 9.56 -2.48
CA SER A 16 -19.09 10.20 -1.23
C SER A 16 -19.57 9.46 0.03
N ALA A 17 -20.80 8.92 0.02
CA ALA A 17 -21.30 8.13 1.14
C ALA A 17 -20.52 6.81 1.28
N ARG A 18 -20.19 6.18 0.15
CA ARG A 18 -19.37 4.97 0.10
C ARG A 18 -17.96 5.23 0.63
N ASP A 19 -17.29 6.30 0.21
CA ASP A 19 -15.94 6.64 0.67
C ASP A 19 -15.91 6.90 2.18
N THR A 20 -16.92 7.63 2.69
CA THR A 20 -17.06 7.92 4.13
C THR A 20 -17.27 6.63 4.93
N LEU A 21 -18.14 5.74 4.44
CA LEU A 21 -18.39 4.45 5.05
C LEU A 21 -17.13 3.59 5.07
N GLU A 22 -16.45 3.49 3.93
CA GLU A 22 -15.22 2.73 3.79
C GLU A 22 -14.13 3.23 4.77
N ALA A 23 -13.93 4.55 4.82
CA ALA A 23 -12.97 5.17 5.73
C ALA A 23 -13.27 4.82 7.19
N ARG A 24 -14.53 4.90 7.61
CA ARG A 24 -14.96 4.59 8.99
C ARG A 24 -14.67 3.14 9.37
N TYR A 25 -15.08 2.18 8.55
CA TYR A 25 -14.90 0.76 8.87
C TYR A 25 -13.43 0.33 8.81
N THR A 26 -12.70 0.78 7.78
CA THR A 26 -11.27 0.44 7.66
C THR A 26 -10.43 1.09 8.76
N PHE A 27 -10.76 2.29 9.22
CA PHE A 27 -10.08 2.93 10.36
C PHE A 27 -10.21 2.09 11.64
N GLY A 28 -11.43 1.64 11.97
CA GLY A 28 -11.66 0.79 13.16
C GLY A 28 -10.82 -0.49 13.13
N ARG A 29 -10.74 -1.16 11.98
CA ARG A 29 -9.93 -2.38 11.82
C ARG A 29 -8.43 -2.13 11.84
N ILE A 30 -7.95 -1.00 11.33
CA ILE A 30 -6.53 -0.63 11.45
C ILE A 30 -6.16 -0.42 12.92
N VAL A 31 -7.02 0.26 13.71
CA VAL A 31 -6.79 0.43 15.15
C VAL A 31 -6.80 -0.91 15.88
N GLU A 32 -7.72 -1.81 15.55
CA GLU A 32 -7.74 -3.17 16.10
C GLU A 32 -6.43 -3.93 15.82
N LEU A 33 -5.88 -3.80 14.61
CA LEU A 33 -4.62 -4.42 14.19
C LEU A 33 -3.37 -3.88 14.90
N GLU A 34 -3.47 -2.75 15.60
CA GLU A 34 -2.40 -2.27 16.50
C GLU A 34 -2.37 -3.06 17.82
N ILE A 35 -3.52 -3.59 18.24
CA ILE A 35 -3.68 -4.35 19.49
C ILE A 35 -3.51 -5.85 19.23
N ASP A 36 -4.14 -6.36 18.17
CA ASP A 36 -4.09 -7.75 17.74
C ASP A 36 -3.55 -7.84 16.30
N PRO A 37 -2.23 -7.73 16.11
CA PRO A 37 -1.62 -7.80 14.79
C PRO A 37 -1.77 -9.21 14.18
N VAL A 38 -1.69 -9.29 12.85
CA VAL A 38 -1.73 -10.58 12.16
C VAL A 38 -0.51 -11.42 12.58
N ARG A 39 -0.76 -12.68 12.94
CA ARG A 39 0.30 -13.65 13.27
C ARG A 39 0.67 -14.39 11.98
N GLY A 40 1.95 -14.38 11.62
CA GLY A 40 2.45 -15.08 10.45
C GLY A 40 3.90 -14.70 10.15
N ASN A 41 4.38 -15.06 8.96
CA ASN A 41 5.80 -15.00 8.62
C ASN A 41 6.18 -13.84 7.68
N PHE A 42 5.33 -12.81 7.55
CA PHE A 42 5.52 -11.71 6.59
C PHE A 42 5.74 -12.22 5.16
N ASP A 43 4.86 -13.13 4.72
CA ASP A 43 4.77 -13.65 3.36
C ASP A 43 3.50 -13.12 2.67
N SER A 44 3.26 -13.61 1.44
CA SER A 44 2.10 -13.25 0.64
C SER A 44 0.77 -13.54 1.36
N GLU A 45 0.69 -14.65 2.10
CA GLU A 45 -0.51 -15.02 2.85
C GLU A 45 -0.75 -14.04 4.00
N HIS A 46 0.29 -13.68 4.75
CA HIS A 46 0.22 -12.65 5.78
C HIS A 46 -0.25 -11.31 5.19
N LEU A 47 0.28 -10.90 4.03
CA LEU A 47 -0.13 -9.66 3.36
C LEU A 47 -1.62 -9.68 2.97
N CYS A 48 -2.08 -10.80 2.41
CA CYS A 48 -3.50 -11.04 2.12
C CYS A 48 -4.35 -11.01 3.39
N GLU A 49 -3.88 -11.57 4.49
CA GLU A 49 -4.62 -11.59 5.75
C GLU A 49 -4.74 -10.20 6.39
N VAL A 50 -3.69 -9.36 6.32
CA VAL A 50 -3.77 -7.95 6.72
C VAL A 50 -4.83 -7.23 5.89
N ARG A 51 -4.83 -7.42 4.57
CA ARG A 51 -5.86 -6.86 3.69
C ARG A 51 -7.24 -7.40 4.04
N ARG A 52 -7.37 -8.69 4.33
CA ARG A 52 -8.65 -9.30 4.70
C ARG A 52 -9.19 -8.61 5.95
N ARG A 53 -8.41 -8.52 7.02
CA ARG A 53 -8.83 -7.90 8.30
C ARG A 53 -9.20 -6.43 8.18
N ILE A 54 -8.46 -5.64 7.40
CA ILE A 54 -8.78 -4.21 7.22
C ILE A 54 -10.14 -4.02 6.52
N PHE A 55 -10.46 -4.87 5.53
CA PHE A 55 -11.60 -4.67 4.63
C PHE A 55 -12.75 -5.67 4.84
N GLN A 56 -12.69 -6.54 5.87
CA GLN A 56 -13.61 -7.68 6.05
C GLN A 56 -15.09 -7.30 6.20
N ASP A 57 -15.40 -6.13 6.76
CA ASP A 57 -16.78 -5.72 7.03
C ASP A 57 -17.46 -5.10 5.80
N LEU A 58 -16.68 -4.55 4.87
CA LEU A 58 -17.17 -3.73 3.76
C LEU A 58 -18.21 -4.43 2.88
N PRO A 59 -18.06 -5.72 2.53
CA PRO A 59 -19.09 -6.44 1.78
C PRO A 59 -20.44 -6.49 2.51
N LEU A 60 -20.41 -6.57 3.85
CA LEU A 60 -21.60 -6.68 4.69
C LEU A 60 -22.33 -5.35 4.86
N VAL A 61 -21.65 -4.22 4.63
CA VAL A 61 -22.20 -2.88 4.90
C VAL A 61 -22.50 -2.07 3.63
N GLY A 62 -22.50 -2.73 2.46
CA GLY A 62 -22.95 -2.13 1.20
C GLY A 62 -21.86 -2.01 0.12
N CYS A 63 -20.61 -2.32 0.43
CA CYS A 63 -19.51 -2.35 -0.55
C CYS A 63 -19.28 -3.79 -1.06
N LYS A 64 -20.31 -4.39 -1.67
CA LYS A 64 -20.38 -5.81 -2.07
C LYS A 64 -19.27 -6.26 -3.04
N ASP A 65 -18.73 -5.32 -3.81
CA ASP A 65 -17.65 -5.52 -4.79
C ASP A 65 -16.25 -5.60 -4.16
N VAL A 66 -16.11 -5.25 -2.88
CA VAL A 66 -14.83 -5.38 -2.17
C VAL A 66 -14.57 -6.86 -1.93
N MET A 67 -13.41 -7.35 -2.38
CA MET A 67 -12.94 -8.71 -2.11
C MET A 67 -11.81 -8.68 -1.07
N PRO A 68 -12.08 -8.92 0.22
CA PRO A 68 -11.06 -8.82 1.28
C PRO A 68 -10.02 -9.93 1.11
N GLY A 69 -8.74 -9.56 1.20
CA GLY A 69 -7.61 -10.50 1.14
C GLY A 69 -7.35 -11.17 -0.22
N GLN A 70 -8.09 -10.83 -1.27
CA GLN A 70 -7.87 -11.42 -2.60
C GLN A 70 -7.06 -10.49 -3.50
N TYR A 71 -6.07 -11.05 -4.20
CA TYR A 71 -5.34 -10.33 -5.23
C TYR A 71 -6.25 -9.89 -6.37
N ARG A 72 -5.90 -8.77 -7.00
CA ARG A 72 -6.54 -8.36 -8.24
C ARG A 72 -6.18 -9.32 -9.39
N PRO A 73 -7.03 -9.44 -10.42
CA PRO A 73 -6.67 -10.12 -11.66
C PRO A 73 -5.45 -9.49 -12.34
N ALA A 74 -4.74 -10.32 -13.12
CA ALA A 74 -3.63 -9.85 -13.94
C ALA A 74 -4.10 -8.92 -15.06
N ALA A 75 -3.33 -7.87 -15.31
CA ALA A 75 -3.56 -6.88 -16.36
C ALA A 75 -2.81 -7.26 -17.63
N LEU A 76 -3.22 -8.35 -18.27
CA LEU A 76 -2.52 -8.87 -19.45
C LEU A 76 -2.73 -7.95 -20.66
N GLY A 77 -1.64 -7.61 -21.35
CA GLY A 77 -1.66 -6.83 -22.59
C GLY A 77 -1.94 -5.33 -22.44
N ALA A 78 -1.94 -4.78 -21.22
CA ALA A 78 -2.08 -3.35 -20.98
C ALA A 78 -1.21 -2.91 -19.80
N ASP A 79 -0.64 -1.70 -19.89
CA ASP A 79 0.07 -1.11 -18.74
C ASP A 79 -0.94 -0.65 -17.70
N TRP A 80 -0.84 -1.18 -16.48
CA TRP A 80 -1.72 -0.79 -15.38
C TRP A 80 -1.25 0.54 -14.77
N MET A 81 -1.96 1.62 -15.07
CA MET A 81 -1.59 2.98 -14.67
C MET A 81 -2.72 3.70 -13.94
N LYS A 82 -2.39 4.55 -12.97
CA LYS A 82 -3.33 5.45 -12.29
C LYS A 82 -2.90 6.90 -12.43
N ASN A 83 -3.88 7.81 -12.47
CA ASN A 83 -3.66 9.25 -12.31
C ASN A 83 -3.47 9.56 -10.83
N ARG A 84 -2.42 10.31 -10.50
CA ARG A 84 -2.14 10.82 -9.15
C ARG A 84 -2.58 12.27 -9.05
N VAL A 85 -3.53 12.50 -8.16
CA VAL A 85 -3.92 13.85 -7.73
C VAL A 85 -3.03 14.26 -6.56
N LEU A 86 -2.39 15.42 -6.68
CA LEU A 86 -1.60 16.06 -5.63
C LEU A 86 -2.26 17.40 -5.30
N SER A 87 -2.25 17.78 -4.03
CA SER A 87 -2.92 18.99 -3.53
C SER A 87 -2.02 20.24 -3.64
N THR A 88 -0.71 20.04 -3.50
CA THR A 88 0.31 21.09 -3.41
C THR A 88 1.12 21.28 -4.69
N VAL A 89 0.94 20.40 -5.68
CA VAL A 89 1.64 20.45 -6.96
C VAL A 89 0.62 20.37 -8.10
N THR A 90 0.61 21.40 -8.95
CA THR A 90 -0.27 21.42 -10.11
C THR A 90 0.35 20.63 -11.25
N GLY A 91 -0.43 19.71 -11.83
CA GLY A 91 0.00 18.92 -12.97
C GLY A 91 -0.82 17.65 -13.15
N SER A 92 -0.52 16.90 -14.19
CA SER A 92 -1.02 15.54 -14.39
C SER A 92 0.10 14.56 -14.11
N PHE A 93 -0.04 13.80 -13.03
CA PHE A 93 0.95 12.84 -12.58
C PHE A 93 0.40 11.44 -12.75
N PHE A 94 1.25 10.49 -13.11
CA PHE A 94 0.86 9.12 -13.35
C PHE A 94 1.79 8.18 -12.63
N VAL A 95 1.23 7.06 -12.17
CA VAL A 95 1.98 5.94 -11.60
C VAL A 95 1.61 4.66 -12.31
N ALA A 96 2.62 3.90 -12.75
CA ALA A 96 2.44 2.62 -13.39
C ALA A 96 2.88 1.47 -12.48
N TYR A 97 2.12 0.39 -12.50
CA TYR A 97 2.27 -0.77 -11.65
C TYR A 97 2.52 -2.03 -12.49
N SER A 98 2.86 -3.13 -11.83
CA SER A 98 3.06 -4.42 -12.50
C SER A 98 1.78 -4.96 -13.16
N ASP A 99 1.93 -5.95 -14.02
CA ASP A 99 0.80 -6.71 -14.58
C ASP A 99 0.11 -7.61 -13.53
N MET A 100 0.69 -7.83 -12.35
CA MET A 100 0.26 -8.80 -11.34
C MET A 100 0.13 -10.24 -11.87
N HIS A 101 0.84 -10.57 -12.94
CA HIS A 101 0.91 -11.93 -13.48
C HIS A 101 1.97 -12.76 -12.75
N GLU A 102 2.21 -13.99 -13.21
CA GLU A 102 3.06 -14.98 -12.52
C GLU A 102 4.44 -14.45 -12.13
N ALA A 103 5.13 -13.75 -13.04
CA ALA A 103 6.44 -13.19 -12.76
C ALA A 103 6.39 -12.08 -11.67
N ALA A 104 5.34 -11.25 -11.66
CA ALA A 104 5.15 -10.24 -10.63
C ALA A 104 4.83 -10.86 -9.27
N GLN A 105 3.98 -11.88 -9.24
CA GLN A 105 3.64 -12.62 -8.03
C GLN A 105 4.86 -13.37 -7.45
N GLN A 106 5.69 -13.96 -8.32
CA GLN A 106 6.93 -14.60 -7.91
C GLN A 106 7.92 -13.59 -7.34
N ARG A 107 8.07 -12.40 -7.96
CA ARG A 107 8.90 -11.32 -7.42
C ARG A 107 8.44 -10.89 -6.02
N LEU A 108 7.12 -10.75 -5.82
CA LEU A 108 6.55 -10.47 -4.50
C LEU A 108 6.93 -11.55 -3.49
N ALA A 109 6.73 -12.83 -3.83
CA ALA A 109 7.03 -13.94 -2.94
C ALA A 109 8.52 -13.98 -2.55
N THR A 110 9.43 -13.79 -3.51
CA THR A 110 10.89 -13.73 -3.27
C THR A 110 11.26 -12.55 -2.39
N LEU A 111 10.77 -11.35 -2.69
CA LEU A 111 11.05 -10.15 -1.89
C LEU A 111 10.61 -10.34 -0.42
N LEU A 112 9.43 -10.93 -0.21
CA LEU A 112 8.91 -11.22 1.12
C LEU A 112 9.65 -12.38 1.81
N SER A 113 10.19 -13.34 1.05
CA SER A 113 10.99 -14.43 1.61
C SER A 113 12.36 -13.94 2.10
N GLU A 114 12.92 -12.91 1.48
CA GLU A 114 14.18 -12.26 1.87
C GLU A 114 14.00 -11.28 3.04
N SER A 115 12.81 -10.68 3.17
CA SER A 115 12.49 -9.63 4.15
C SER A 115 12.00 -10.17 5.50
N LYS A 116 12.73 -11.11 6.12
CA LYS A 116 12.29 -11.77 7.37
C LYS A 116 12.77 -11.06 8.64
N PRO A 117 11.94 -11.01 9.70
CA PRO A 117 12.33 -10.38 10.97
C PRO A 117 13.64 -10.88 11.58
N ILE A 118 13.93 -12.19 11.45
CA ILE A 118 15.15 -12.82 11.97
C ILE A 118 16.45 -12.29 11.33
N HIS A 119 16.34 -11.72 10.12
CA HIS A 119 17.45 -11.06 9.42
C HIS A 119 17.42 -9.56 9.68
N LEU A 120 16.25 -8.94 9.51
CA LEU A 120 16.11 -7.49 9.56
C LEU A 120 16.33 -6.90 10.96
N ASN A 121 16.08 -7.66 12.04
CA ASN A 121 16.31 -7.19 13.41
C ASN A 121 17.80 -7.00 13.78
N LYS A 122 18.73 -7.50 12.94
CA LYS A 122 20.18 -7.38 13.15
C LYS A 122 20.78 -6.18 12.45
N LEU A 123 20.04 -5.53 11.55
CA LEU A 123 20.54 -4.42 10.75
C LEU A 123 20.84 -3.19 11.61
N ALA A 124 21.75 -2.34 11.14
CA ALA A 124 21.83 -0.97 11.64
C ALA A 124 20.57 -0.19 11.21
N THR A 125 20.24 0.91 11.90
CA THR A 125 19.03 1.68 11.58
C THR A 125 19.03 2.20 10.14
N ASP A 126 20.16 2.69 9.63
CA ASP A 126 20.26 3.19 8.25
C ASP A 126 20.03 2.09 7.19
N GLU A 127 20.60 0.91 7.42
CA GLU A 127 20.40 -0.27 6.57
C GLU A 127 18.94 -0.74 6.62
N PHE A 128 18.34 -0.77 7.81
CA PHE A 128 16.94 -1.12 8.00
C PHE A 128 16.01 -0.13 7.29
N VAL A 129 16.25 1.17 7.39
CA VAL A 129 15.51 2.22 6.66
C VAL A 129 15.60 2.00 5.15
N THR A 130 16.81 1.73 4.65
CA THR A 130 17.05 1.46 3.24
C THR A 130 16.27 0.23 2.77
N HIS A 131 16.32 -0.86 3.53
CA HIS A 131 15.58 -2.09 3.24
C HIS A 131 14.07 -1.85 3.25
N MET A 132 13.54 -1.14 4.24
CA MET A 132 12.10 -0.84 4.33
C MET A 132 11.61 0.04 3.18
N ALA A 133 12.42 1.01 2.73
CA ALA A 133 12.09 1.82 1.57
C ALA A 133 12.05 1.00 0.27
N GLN A 134 13.02 0.10 0.08
CA GLN A 134 13.07 -0.80 -1.07
C GLN A 134 11.89 -1.80 -1.06
N LEU A 135 11.65 -2.45 0.09
CA LEU A 135 10.53 -3.37 0.28
C LEU A 135 9.20 -2.68 -0.02
N TYR A 136 8.94 -1.52 0.59
CA TYR A 136 7.68 -0.80 0.38
C TYR A 136 7.51 -0.43 -1.10
N THR A 137 8.55 0.14 -1.73
CA THR A 137 8.50 0.54 -3.16
C THR A 137 8.22 -0.66 -4.06
N ALA A 138 8.88 -1.79 -3.80
CA ALA A 138 8.73 -3.00 -4.60
C ALA A 138 7.33 -3.61 -4.45
N VAL A 139 6.82 -3.78 -3.23
CA VAL A 139 5.45 -4.29 -3.03
C VAL A 139 4.40 -3.32 -3.58
N ASP A 140 4.65 -2.01 -3.48
CA ASP A 140 3.77 -0.99 -4.04
C ASP A 140 3.75 -1.01 -5.58
N TYR A 141 4.89 -1.29 -6.22
CA TYR A 141 4.94 -1.53 -7.66
C TYR A 141 4.16 -2.79 -8.06
N ILE A 142 4.21 -3.86 -7.27
CA ILE A 142 3.37 -5.04 -7.52
C ILE A 142 1.89 -4.67 -7.50
N HIS A 143 1.49 -3.82 -6.53
CA HIS A 143 0.12 -3.32 -6.35
C HIS A 143 -0.90 -4.47 -6.34
N PRO A 144 -0.81 -5.39 -5.37
CA PRO A 144 -1.46 -6.70 -5.43
C PRO A 144 -2.98 -6.68 -5.33
N PHE A 145 -3.60 -5.61 -4.83
CA PHE A 145 -5.05 -5.53 -4.60
C PHE A 145 -5.72 -4.51 -5.54
N HIS A 146 -7.04 -4.64 -5.73
CA HIS A 146 -7.81 -3.69 -6.56
C HIS A 146 -7.77 -2.26 -5.98
N ASP A 147 -8.06 -2.16 -4.69
CA ASP A 147 -7.90 -0.94 -3.90
C ASP A 147 -7.50 -1.25 -2.45
N GLY A 148 -7.07 -0.22 -1.72
CA GLY A 148 -6.67 -0.34 -0.32
C GLY A 148 -5.21 -0.76 -0.12
N ASN A 149 -4.41 -0.78 -1.19
CA ASN A 149 -2.99 -1.14 -1.13
C ASN A 149 -2.25 -0.28 -0.12
N SER A 150 -2.38 1.04 -0.14
CA SER A 150 -1.62 1.91 0.77
C SER A 150 -1.95 1.68 2.25
N ARG A 151 -3.22 1.44 2.61
CA ARG A 151 -3.61 1.08 3.98
C ARG A 151 -3.00 -0.25 4.39
N THR A 152 -3.10 -1.26 3.51
CA THR A 152 -2.55 -2.59 3.74
C THR A 152 -1.03 -2.58 3.90
N LEU A 153 -0.31 -1.95 2.96
CA LEU A 153 1.16 -1.92 2.97
C LEU A 153 1.70 -1.14 4.16
N ARG A 154 1.07 -0.04 4.55
CA ARG A 154 1.48 0.70 5.75
C ARG A 154 1.26 -0.11 7.03
N THR A 155 0.11 -0.79 7.17
CA THR A 155 -0.13 -1.69 8.31
C THR A 155 0.86 -2.86 8.33
N PHE A 156 1.06 -3.53 7.19
CA PHE A 156 1.99 -4.65 7.06
C PHE A 156 3.44 -4.26 7.40
N THR A 157 3.94 -3.16 6.81
CA THR A 157 5.31 -2.69 7.06
C THR A 157 5.51 -2.15 8.47
N LYS A 158 4.47 -1.56 9.08
CA LYS A 158 4.51 -1.16 10.49
C LYS A 158 4.63 -2.39 11.41
N GLN A 159 3.82 -3.41 11.18
CA GLN A 159 3.90 -4.67 11.95
C GLN A 159 5.25 -5.36 11.74
N LEU A 160 5.81 -5.33 10.52
CA LEU A 160 7.14 -5.85 10.23
C LEU A 160 8.22 -5.10 11.04
N ALA A 161 8.20 -3.76 11.00
CA ALA A 161 9.13 -2.94 11.75
C ALA A 161 9.06 -3.26 13.25
N GLN A 162 7.87 -3.32 13.81
CA GLN A 162 7.65 -3.66 15.23
C GLN A 162 8.23 -5.03 15.59
N LYS A 163 8.07 -6.04 14.72
CA LYS A 163 8.68 -7.37 14.91
C LYS A 163 10.19 -7.39 14.75
N CYS A 164 10.76 -6.41 14.05
CA CYS A 164 12.20 -6.24 13.92
C CYS A 164 12.83 -5.41 15.05
N GLY A 165 12.03 -4.89 16.00
CA GLY A 165 12.53 -4.03 17.06
C GLY A 165 12.65 -2.55 16.65
N TYR A 166 11.89 -2.13 15.64
CA TYR A 166 11.79 -0.74 15.19
C TYR A 166 10.34 -0.24 15.29
N ASP A 167 10.17 1.06 15.47
CA ASP A 167 8.88 1.72 15.27
C ASP A 167 8.93 2.45 13.93
N LEU A 168 7.88 2.28 13.12
CA LEU A 168 7.67 2.98 11.86
C LEU A 168 6.37 3.78 11.96
N ASP A 169 6.50 5.09 12.04
CA ASP A 169 5.37 6.00 12.24
C ASP A 169 4.89 6.61 10.92
N TRP A 170 3.91 5.95 10.30
CA TRP A 170 3.23 6.46 9.11
C TRP A 170 2.35 7.70 9.38
N SER A 171 1.99 7.99 10.63
CA SER A 171 1.10 9.12 10.95
C SER A 171 1.74 10.47 10.65
N ARG A 172 3.08 10.54 10.63
CA ARG A 172 3.87 11.72 10.26
C ARG A 172 3.52 12.26 8.87
N PHE A 173 2.99 11.43 7.98
CA PHE A 173 2.63 11.82 6.62
C PHE A 173 1.14 12.12 6.42
N ASN A 174 0.34 12.11 7.50
CA ASN A 174 -1.11 12.33 7.42
C ASN A 174 -1.56 13.67 8.01
N GLY A 175 -0.66 14.48 8.58
CA GLY A 175 -1.01 15.71 9.31
C GLY A 175 -1.50 16.85 8.44
N ASP A 176 -0.96 16.99 7.22
CA ASP A 176 -1.28 18.07 6.30
C ASP A 176 -1.16 17.61 4.82
N GLU A 177 -1.55 18.46 3.88
CA GLU A 177 -1.53 18.12 2.45
C GLU A 177 -0.12 17.97 1.88
N ALA A 178 0.83 18.80 2.32
CA ALA A 178 2.21 18.76 1.83
C ALA A 178 2.91 17.48 2.27
N SER A 179 2.71 17.06 3.52
CA SER A 179 3.25 15.83 4.07
C SER A 179 2.66 14.59 3.38
N ARG A 180 1.36 14.61 3.06
CA ARG A 180 0.69 13.55 2.28
C ARG A 180 1.24 13.47 0.86
N ASP A 181 1.34 14.61 0.18
CA ASP A 181 1.85 14.70 -1.17
C ASP A 181 3.32 14.30 -1.25
N ALA A 182 4.15 14.71 -0.29
CA ALA A 182 5.55 14.30 -0.20
C ALA A 182 5.68 12.77 -0.18
N LEU A 183 4.87 12.08 0.65
CA LEU A 183 4.84 10.62 0.67
C LEU A 183 4.39 10.03 -0.68
N TYR A 184 3.34 10.57 -1.30
CA TYR A 184 2.86 10.09 -2.60
C TYR A 184 3.89 10.28 -3.71
N ILE A 185 4.54 11.46 -3.76
CA ILE A 185 5.60 11.77 -4.72
C ILE A 185 6.77 10.81 -4.54
N ALA A 186 7.25 10.63 -3.31
CA ALA A 186 8.41 9.80 -3.00
C ALA A 186 8.19 8.33 -3.41
N ARG A 187 7.04 7.75 -3.04
CA ARG A 187 6.72 6.35 -3.40
C ARG A 187 6.46 6.19 -4.90
N ASP A 188 5.69 7.09 -5.52
CA ASP A 188 5.31 6.95 -6.93
C ASP A 188 6.53 7.12 -7.83
N THR A 189 7.45 8.00 -7.47
CA THR A 189 8.73 8.17 -8.17
C THR A 189 9.55 6.88 -8.13
N GLY A 190 9.62 6.21 -6.97
CA GLY A 190 10.27 4.90 -6.85
C GLY A 190 9.58 3.82 -7.69
N VAL A 191 8.26 3.73 -7.57
CA VAL A 191 7.43 2.77 -8.34
C VAL A 191 7.59 2.97 -9.84
N ASN A 192 7.56 4.22 -10.31
CA ASN A 192 7.72 4.55 -11.73
C ASN A 192 9.11 4.20 -12.28
N ARG A 193 10.16 4.35 -11.47
CA ARG A 193 11.51 3.90 -11.86
C ARG A 193 11.56 2.37 -12.01
N LEU A 194 10.89 1.63 -11.13
CA LEU A 194 10.76 0.18 -11.26
C LEU A 194 9.90 -0.21 -12.48
N ALA A 195 8.85 0.55 -12.77
CA ALA A 195 7.92 0.25 -13.86
C ALA A 195 8.52 0.49 -15.25
N MET A 196 9.32 1.54 -15.43
CA MET A 196 9.83 1.99 -16.74
C MET A 196 10.39 0.88 -17.65
N PRO A 197 11.28 -0.03 -17.18
CA PRO A 197 11.82 -1.09 -18.04
C PRO A 197 10.80 -2.19 -18.40
N HIS A 198 9.62 -2.18 -17.80
CA HIS A 198 8.57 -3.19 -17.99
C HIS A 198 7.34 -2.66 -18.76
N LEU A 199 7.30 -1.36 -19.07
CA LEU A 199 6.19 -0.77 -19.82
C LEU A 199 6.17 -1.27 -21.26
N GLN A 200 4.98 -1.48 -21.80
CA GLN A 200 4.79 -1.97 -23.17
C GLN A 200 4.41 -0.85 -24.14
N HIS A 201 3.71 0.18 -23.67
CA HIS A 201 3.14 1.21 -24.53
C HIS A 201 3.91 2.52 -24.43
N GLU A 202 4.32 3.06 -25.58
CA GLU A 202 5.04 4.33 -25.68
C GLU A 202 4.28 5.49 -25.01
N GLN A 203 2.95 5.53 -25.15
CA GLN A 203 2.14 6.56 -24.51
C GLN A 203 2.22 6.49 -22.98
N THR A 204 2.28 5.30 -22.40
CA THR A 204 2.49 5.11 -20.96
C THR A 204 3.88 5.59 -20.57
N MET A 205 4.92 5.16 -21.30
CA MET A 205 6.30 5.58 -21.06
C MET A 205 6.44 7.10 -21.06
N MET A 206 5.83 7.80 -22.03
CA MET A 206 5.84 9.26 -22.09
C MET A 206 5.17 9.92 -20.88
N LYS A 207 4.01 9.40 -20.43
CA LYS A 207 3.31 9.92 -19.24
C LYS A 207 4.13 9.72 -17.97
N ILE A 208 4.74 8.55 -17.82
CA ILE A 208 5.60 8.24 -16.67
C ILE A 208 6.88 9.09 -16.69
N ALA A 209 7.54 9.20 -17.85
CA ALA A 209 8.74 10.03 -18.01
C ALA A 209 8.46 11.50 -17.66
N ARG A 210 7.36 12.07 -18.15
CA ARG A 210 6.94 13.45 -17.80
C ARG A 210 6.67 13.60 -16.30
N SER A 211 6.02 12.62 -15.69
CA SER A 211 5.77 12.63 -14.23
C SER A 211 7.09 12.63 -13.45
N LEU A 212 8.05 11.78 -13.83
CA LEU A 212 9.37 11.71 -13.22
C LEU A 212 10.18 13.00 -13.39
N THR A 213 10.17 13.60 -14.58
CA THR A 213 10.86 14.88 -14.83
C THR A 213 10.28 16.00 -13.98
N HIS A 214 8.95 16.10 -13.89
CA HIS A 214 8.30 17.15 -13.11
C HIS A 214 8.60 17.01 -11.61
N LEU A 215 8.70 15.78 -11.12
CA LEU A 215 8.95 15.47 -9.71
C LEU A 215 10.45 15.34 -9.37
N GLN A 216 11.35 15.69 -10.29
CA GLN A 216 12.78 15.62 -10.07
C GLN A 216 13.22 16.54 -8.91
N GLY A 217 14.16 16.05 -8.09
CA GLY A 217 14.70 16.80 -6.95
C GLY A 217 13.84 16.76 -5.68
N ARG A 218 12.70 16.06 -5.70
CA ARG A 218 11.91 15.77 -4.50
C ARG A 218 12.54 14.63 -3.71
N ASP A 219 12.31 14.62 -2.40
CA ASP A 219 12.80 13.57 -1.50
C ASP A 219 12.32 12.18 -1.94
N ASP A 220 13.20 11.19 -1.80
CA ASP A 220 12.85 9.80 -2.04
C ASP A 220 12.26 9.14 -0.78
N LEU A 221 11.73 7.93 -0.96
CA LEU A 221 11.05 7.24 0.15
C LEU A 221 12.03 6.91 1.29
N ARG A 222 13.29 6.60 0.99
CA ARG A 222 14.31 6.35 2.03
C ARG A 222 14.51 7.59 2.90
N THR A 223 14.62 8.77 2.30
CA THR A 223 14.81 10.04 3.00
C THR A 223 13.65 10.32 3.94
N LEU A 224 12.41 10.14 3.48
CA LEU A 224 11.22 10.29 4.32
C LEU A 224 11.18 9.26 5.46
N LEU A 225 11.48 7.99 5.16
CA LEU A 225 11.44 6.92 6.15
C LEU A 225 12.55 7.03 7.20
N ASN A 226 13.69 7.65 6.87
CA ASN A 226 14.75 7.91 7.84
C ASN A 226 14.25 8.76 9.03
N GLY A 227 13.33 9.71 8.77
CA GLY A 227 12.69 10.48 9.84
C GLY A 227 11.57 9.74 10.56
N ALA A 228 10.97 8.73 9.93
CA ALA A 228 9.78 8.02 10.44
C ALA A 228 10.10 6.68 11.13
N ILE A 229 11.34 6.19 11.03
CA ILE A 229 11.78 4.92 11.62
C ILE A 229 12.74 5.19 12.76
N GLN A 230 12.49 4.54 13.90
CA GLN A 230 13.37 4.60 15.07
C GLN A 230 13.54 3.21 15.67
N ARG A 231 14.74 2.91 16.19
CA ARG A 231 14.98 1.65 16.91
C ARG A 231 14.26 1.73 18.26
N ARG A 232 13.51 0.68 18.61
CA ARG A 232 12.82 0.62 19.89
C ARG A 232 13.85 0.47 20.99
N ILE A 233 13.88 1.42 21.92
CA ILE A 233 14.53 1.23 23.20
C ILE A 233 13.53 0.44 24.03
N LEU A 234 13.63 -0.89 24.02
CA LEU A 234 12.87 -1.68 24.99
C LEU A 234 13.30 -1.23 26.38
N PRO A 235 12.37 -0.97 27.33
CA PRO A 235 12.77 -0.86 28.72
C PRO A 235 13.53 -2.14 29.08
N PHE A 236 14.67 -1.99 29.76
CA PHE A 236 15.42 -3.13 30.30
C PHE A 236 14.42 -4.10 30.95
N PRO A 237 14.51 -5.42 30.70
CA PRO A 237 13.73 -6.35 31.50
C PRO A 237 14.06 -6.06 32.95
N SER A 238 13.04 -5.71 33.75
CA SER A 238 13.23 -5.63 35.19
C SER A 238 13.73 -6.99 35.68
N PRO A 239 14.75 -7.02 36.55
CA PRO A 239 15.39 -8.25 37.00
C PRO A 239 14.42 -9.24 37.63
#